data_AF-A0A930NPW7-F1
#
_entry.id   AF-A0A930NPW7-F1
#
_cell.length_a   1.000
_cell.length_b   1.000
_cell.length_c   1.000
_cell.angle_alpha   90.00
_cell.angle_beta   90.00
_cell.angle_gamma   90.00
#
_symmetry.space_group_name_H-M   'P 1'
#
loop_
_entity.id
_entity.type
_entity.pdbx_description
1 polymer ?
#
loop_
_entity_poly.entity_id
_entity_poly.type
_entity_poly.pdbx_seq_one_letter_code
_entity_poly.pdbx_strand_id
1 'polypeptide(L)'
;MKRIILLSLSLVLVYSQKMWGQVNFFDAHVSKYGELEQVLGDKWDKIDSLIVHGPINKADFKTIVRCARDGSMRIVNLQYAQIENNKIPDFGFVDRDKSRFGNHLDIRRIILPDNITEFGEYAFYGLTLETINIPSSLRKLGNNCFDENRWLSVNPLIIPEGVTEIPTQCFQFCYKLKKVVLPSTIKTIGILAFFDSLVDDMNFPEGLDSIGYLSMHGARLTEVVLPKTIKKIGFEAFGSNSKLKRVVLPEGLTEIPDKFCCSCIELEQTVIPESVTKINKEAFEGCLKLKTNLPPKLKWIGDGAFSSCSLDSIVFPATMEYIGKEAFEDLEKLKKIYSMSPIPPVCYYNTMVNFGDGPFDDTPSDIPVYVPIGSGEKYREAFGWNYFTNIIETDKFPTGIVSPKMSNNELCKVYGKGNELVIEIPNLLSSP
;
A
#
# COMPACT_ATOMS: atom_id res chain seq x y z
N MET A 1 -34.02 -17.93 4.45
CA MET A 1 -33.48 -18.91 3.48
C MET A 1 -33.60 -18.36 2.06
N LYS A 2 -32.58 -17.65 1.58
CA LYS A 2 -32.48 -17.18 0.19
C LYS A 2 -31.43 -18.04 -0.51
N ARG A 3 -31.85 -18.75 -1.55
CA ARG A 3 -31.03 -19.64 -2.37
C ARG A 3 -29.97 -18.80 -3.12
N ILE A 4 -28.70 -19.12 -2.87
CA ILE A 4 -27.57 -18.65 -3.69
C ILE A 4 -27.56 -19.53 -4.95
N ILE A 5 -27.84 -18.93 -6.09
CA ILE A 5 -27.63 -19.58 -7.40
C ILE A 5 -26.15 -19.36 -7.74
N LEU A 6 -25.34 -20.41 -7.53
CA LEU A 6 -24.02 -20.52 -8.15
C LEU A 6 -24.24 -20.73 -9.66
N LEU A 7 -24.10 -19.67 -10.45
CA LEU A 7 -23.96 -19.78 -11.90
C LEU A 7 -22.50 -20.12 -12.21
N SER A 8 -22.23 -21.42 -12.27
CA SER A 8 -21.09 -21.98 -12.99
C SER A 8 -21.29 -21.69 -14.48
N LEU A 9 -20.67 -20.63 -14.99
CA LEU A 9 -20.67 -20.34 -16.43
C LEU A 9 -19.58 -21.18 -17.13
N SER A 10 -19.79 -22.49 -17.20
CA SER A 10 -19.14 -23.34 -18.19
C SER A 10 -19.92 -23.24 -19.49
N LEU A 11 -19.63 -22.21 -20.30
CA LEU A 11 -20.09 -22.15 -21.68
C LEU A 11 -18.88 -22.14 -22.63
N VAL A 12 -18.74 -23.28 -23.29
CA VAL A 12 -17.97 -23.51 -24.51
C VAL A 12 -18.28 -22.43 -25.54
N LEU A 13 -17.28 -21.62 -25.88
CA LEU A 13 -17.25 -20.81 -27.10
C LEU A 13 -16.03 -21.24 -27.92
N VAL A 14 -16.18 -22.41 -28.54
CA VAL A 14 -15.41 -22.82 -29.72
C VAL A 14 -15.99 -22.01 -30.89
N TYR A 15 -15.12 -21.31 -31.63
CA TYR A 15 -15.37 -20.39 -32.76
C TYR A 15 -15.86 -18.96 -32.45
N SER A 16 -14.92 -18.08 -32.12
CA SER A 16 -14.63 -16.92 -32.99
C SER A 16 -13.22 -16.38 -32.69
N GLN A 17 -12.19 -16.95 -33.34
CA GLN A 17 -10.88 -16.30 -33.48
C GLN A 17 -11.01 -15.10 -34.43
N LYS A 18 -11.64 -14.03 -33.94
CA LYS A 18 -11.33 -12.66 -34.33
C LYS A 18 -11.09 -11.91 -33.03
N MET A 19 -9.99 -12.27 -32.39
CA MET A 19 -9.45 -11.47 -31.30
C MET A 19 -8.94 -10.18 -31.93
N TRP A 20 -9.51 -9.05 -31.51
CA TRP A 20 -9.16 -7.73 -32.00
C TRP A 20 -7.63 -7.55 -31.95
N GLY A 21 -6.99 -7.40 -33.11
CA GLY A 21 -5.56 -7.05 -33.22
C GLY A 21 -4.61 -8.11 -33.80
N GLN A 22 -5.06 -9.32 -34.15
CA GLN A 22 -4.21 -10.34 -34.80
C GLN A 22 -4.23 -10.16 -36.32
N VAL A 23 -3.08 -9.92 -36.94
CA VAL A 23 -2.91 -9.81 -38.40
C VAL A 23 -2.26 -11.09 -38.94
N ASN A 24 -1.15 -11.52 -38.34
CA ASN A 24 -0.38 -12.69 -38.77
C ASN A 24 -0.09 -13.62 -37.58
N PHE A 25 -0.91 -14.65 -37.40
CA PHE A 25 -0.71 -15.64 -36.33
C PHE A 25 -0.01 -16.92 -36.84
N PHE A 26 0.68 -17.61 -35.94
CA PHE A 26 1.24 -18.93 -36.19
C PHE A 26 0.92 -19.91 -35.05
N ASP A 27 0.56 -21.13 -35.43
CA ASP A 27 0.21 -22.22 -34.53
C ASP A 27 1.35 -23.24 -34.50
N ALA A 28 2.20 -23.14 -33.47
CA ALA A 28 3.41 -23.92 -33.31
C ALA A 28 3.14 -25.21 -32.54
N HIS A 29 3.38 -26.34 -33.19
CA HIS A 29 3.33 -27.67 -32.57
C HIS A 29 4.75 -28.16 -32.28
N VAL A 30 5.13 -28.14 -31.01
CA VAL A 30 6.45 -28.54 -30.53
C VAL A 30 6.38 -29.97 -30.01
N SER A 31 7.33 -30.84 -30.37
CA SER A 31 7.34 -32.24 -29.94
C SER A 31 8.30 -32.50 -28.77
N LYS A 32 9.37 -31.71 -28.67
CA LYS A 32 10.33 -31.74 -27.56
C LYS A 32 10.71 -30.34 -27.11
N TYR A 33 11.09 -30.22 -25.84
CA TYR A 33 11.64 -29.00 -25.27
C TYR A 33 12.79 -28.42 -26.12
N GLY A 34 12.77 -27.12 -26.37
CA GLY A 34 13.79 -26.40 -27.13
C GLY A 34 13.61 -26.40 -28.66
N GLU A 35 12.57 -27.03 -29.19
CA GLU A 35 12.36 -27.14 -30.65
C GLU A 35 11.58 -25.94 -31.25
N LEU A 36 11.11 -24.97 -30.45
CA LEU A 36 10.26 -23.88 -30.95
C LEU A 36 10.93 -23.07 -32.07
N GLU A 37 12.24 -22.83 -31.97
CA GLU A 37 12.99 -22.13 -33.01
C GLU A 37 12.95 -22.85 -34.36
N GLN A 38 13.10 -24.17 -34.35
CA GLN A 38 13.05 -24.99 -35.57
C GLN A 38 11.63 -25.01 -36.15
N VAL A 39 10.62 -25.09 -35.28
CA VAL A 39 9.20 -25.09 -35.66
C VAL A 39 8.79 -23.76 -36.30
N LEU A 40 9.29 -22.63 -35.78
CA LEU A 40 9.04 -21.30 -36.36
C LEU A 40 9.70 -21.13 -37.74
N GLY A 41 10.89 -21.69 -37.93
CA GLY A 41 11.63 -21.61 -39.19
C GLY A 41 11.81 -20.15 -39.64
N ASP A 42 11.41 -19.84 -40.87
CA ASP A 42 11.52 -18.51 -41.48
C ASP A 42 10.40 -17.53 -41.10
N LYS A 43 9.50 -17.90 -40.18
CA LYS A 43 8.34 -17.09 -39.77
C LYS A 43 8.55 -16.27 -38.51
N TRP A 44 9.65 -16.49 -37.80
CA TRP A 44 9.90 -15.96 -36.45
C TRP A 44 9.78 -14.41 -36.35
N ASP A 45 10.07 -13.68 -37.42
CA ASP A 45 10.00 -12.22 -37.52
C ASP A 45 8.74 -11.67 -38.21
N LYS A 46 7.94 -12.55 -38.83
CA LYS A 46 6.78 -12.19 -39.67
C LYS A 46 5.44 -12.29 -38.95
N ILE A 47 5.43 -12.85 -37.74
CA ILE A 47 4.21 -13.11 -36.96
C ILE A 47 4.04 -12.04 -35.88
N ASP A 48 2.79 -11.68 -35.61
CA ASP A 48 2.42 -10.84 -34.46
C ASP A 48 1.86 -11.65 -33.30
N SER A 49 1.45 -12.89 -33.55
CA SER A 49 0.76 -13.75 -32.60
C SER A 49 1.27 -15.18 -32.69
N LEU A 50 1.61 -15.77 -31.55
CA LEU A 50 2.08 -17.14 -31.45
C LEU A 50 1.17 -17.96 -30.54
N ILE A 51 0.70 -19.10 -31.03
CA ILE A 51 0.05 -20.15 -30.22
C ILE A 51 1.03 -21.30 -30.12
N VAL A 52 1.28 -21.83 -28.92
CA VAL A 52 2.21 -22.93 -28.70
C VAL A 52 1.50 -24.14 -28.11
N HIS A 53 1.68 -25.28 -28.77
CA HIS A 53 1.27 -26.61 -28.33
C HIS A 53 2.50 -27.45 -27.99
N GLY A 54 2.41 -28.25 -26.92
CA GLY A 54 3.46 -29.18 -26.53
C GLY A 54 4.51 -28.62 -25.56
N PRO A 55 5.61 -29.37 -25.31
CA PRO A 55 6.59 -29.04 -24.28
C PRO A 55 7.45 -27.82 -24.64
N ILE A 56 7.56 -26.85 -23.73
CA ILE A 56 8.47 -25.70 -23.84
C ILE A 56 9.29 -25.45 -22.56
N ASN A 57 10.55 -25.07 -22.74
CA ASN A 57 11.48 -24.78 -21.66
C ASN A 57 12.14 -23.40 -21.82
N LYS A 58 13.11 -23.09 -20.96
CA LYS A 58 13.83 -21.80 -20.96
C LYS A 58 14.44 -21.41 -22.31
N ALA A 59 14.84 -22.36 -23.17
CA ALA A 59 15.36 -22.05 -24.50
C ALA A 59 14.24 -21.51 -25.42
N ASP A 60 13.05 -22.11 -25.38
CA ASP A 60 11.90 -21.68 -26.17
C ASP A 60 11.43 -20.27 -25.76
N PHE A 61 11.48 -19.94 -24.47
CA PHE A 61 11.20 -18.58 -23.99
C PHE A 61 12.17 -17.54 -24.60
N LYS A 62 13.46 -17.87 -24.76
CA LYS A 62 14.41 -16.98 -25.46
C LYS A 62 14.02 -16.78 -26.93
N THR A 63 13.53 -17.83 -27.58
CA THR A 63 13.02 -17.75 -28.95
C THR A 63 11.83 -16.80 -29.02
N ILE A 64 10.88 -16.92 -28.09
CA ILE A 64 9.73 -16.00 -27.94
C ILE A 64 10.24 -14.56 -27.78
N VAL A 65 11.16 -14.31 -26.85
CA VAL A 65 11.75 -12.97 -26.66
C VAL A 65 12.39 -12.44 -27.96
N ARG A 66 13.12 -13.27 -28.70
CA ARG A 66 13.69 -12.88 -30.00
C ARG A 66 12.63 -12.46 -31.01
N CYS A 67 11.52 -13.22 -31.10
CA CYS A 67 10.42 -12.91 -32.01
C CYS A 67 9.78 -11.54 -31.69
N ALA A 68 9.73 -11.14 -30.42
CA ALA A 68 9.23 -9.82 -30.01
C ALA A 68 10.28 -8.71 -30.15
N ARG A 69 11.56 -9.01 -29.93
CA ARG A 69 12.65 -8.02 -29.98
C ARG A 69 13.00 -7.61 -31.40
N ASP A 70 13.23 -8.62 -32.25
CA ASP A 70 13.77 -8.46 -33.60
C ASP A 70 12.66 -8.62 -34.66
N GLY A 71 11.47 -9.05 -34.25
CA GLY A 71 10.29 -9.24 -35.09
C GLY A 71 9.11 -8.34 -34.70
N SER A 72 7.89 -8.81 -34.98
CA SER A 72 6.64 -8.07 -34.74
C SER A 72 5.73 -8.70 -33.68
N MET A 73 6.21 -9.70 -32.93
CA MET A 73 5.40 -10.49 -32.02
C MET A 73 4.91 -9.68 -30.81
N ARG A 74 3.59 -9.66 -30.60
CA ARG A 74 2.89 -8.92 -29.54
C ARG A 74 2.01 -9.80 -28.65
N ILE A 75 1.56 -10.94 -29.15
CA ILE A 75 0.63 -11.84 -28.46
C ILE A 75 1.23 -13.24 -28.34
N VAL A 76 1.29 -13.75 -27.12
CA VAL A 76 1.81 -15.09 -26.82
C VAL A 76 0.72 -15.91 -26.13
N ASN A 77 0.25 -16.96 -26.80
CA ASN A 77 -0.72 -17.90 -26.27
C ASN A 77 -0.04 -19.24 -25.98
N LEU A 78 0.18 -19.50 -24.69
CA LEU A 78 0.77 -20.72 -24.17
C LEU A 78 -0.27 -21.64 -23.54
N GLN A 79 -1.58 -21.39 -23.67
CA GLN A 79 -2.61 -22.16 -22.94
C GLN A 79 -2.59 -23.68 -23.21
N TYR A 80 -1.97 -24.10 -24.32
CA TYR A 80 -1.81 -25.50 -24.71
C TYR A 80 -0.38 -26.03 -24.55
N ALA A 81 0.52 -25.22 -23.99
CA ALA A 81 1.91 -25.57 -23.79
C ALA A 81 2.11 -26.32 -22.47
N GLN A 82 2.99 -27.32 -22.49
CA GLN A 82 3.51 -27.95 -21.29
C GLN A 82 4.80 -27.24 -20.88
N ILE A 83 4.67 -26.27 -19.97
CA ILE A 83 5.82 -25.49 -19.50
C ILE A 83 6.63 -26.32 -18.52
N GLU A 84 7.93 -26.42 -18.75
CA GLU A 84 8.86 -27.16 -17.88
C GLU A 84 8.67 -26.76 -16.40
N ASN A 85 8.52 -27.76 -15.53
CA ASN A 85 8.29 -27.62 -14.09
C ASN A 85 7.03 -26.80 -13.71
N ASN A 86 6.08 -26.58 -14.62
CA ASN A 86 4.94 -25.69 -14.41
C ASN A 86 5.34 -24.30 -13.90
N LYS A 87 6.52 -23.81 -14.30
CA LYS A 87 7.10 -22.55 -13.86
C LYS A 87 7.39 -21.66 -15.05
N ILE A 88 6.91 -20.42 -15.03
CA ILE A 88 7.44 -19.40 -15.95
C ILE A 88 8.87 -19.10 -15.50
N PRO A 89 9.88 -19.29 -16.36
CA PRO A 89 11.27 -19.25 -15.95
C PRO A 89 11.67 -17.84 -15.46
N ASP A 90 12.69 -17.80 -14.60
CA ASP A 90 13.31 -16.54 -14.23
C ASP A 90 13.85 -15.84 -15.49
N PHE A 91 13.57 -14.55 -15.63
CA PHE A 91 13.82 -13.74 -16.82
C PHE A 91 13.10 -14.26 -18.08
N GLY A 92 11.92 -14.89 -17.92
CA GLY A 92 11.22 -15.61 -19.00
C GLY A 92 10.92 -14.78 -20.25
N PHE A 93 10.37 -13.58 -20.08
CA PHE A 93 10.05 -12.68 -21.20
C PHE A 93 10.99 -11.45 -21.26
N VAL A 94 12.18 -11.53 -20.67
CA VAL A 94 13.05 -10.36 -20.52
C VAL A 94 14.03 -10.19 -21.67
N ASP A 95 14.04 -8.99 -22.23
CA ASP A 95 15.13 -8.48 -23.07
C ASP A 95 16.07 -7.60 -22.22
N ARG A 96 17.26 -8.13 -21.92
CA ARG A 96 18.27 -7.45 -21.08
C ARG A 96 18.83 -6.19 -21.73
N ASP A 97 18.89 -6.11 -23.05
CA ASP A 97 19.44 -4.94 -23.73
C ASP A 97 18.42 -3.81 -23.71
N LYS A 98 17.15 -4.08 -24.04
CA LYS A 98 16.07 -3.09 -23.89
C LYS A 98 15.96 -2.59 -22.45
N SER A 99 15.99 -3.50 -21.47
CA SER A 99 15.95 -3.18 -20.04
C SER A 99 17.05 -2.21 -19.61
N ARG A 100 18.29 -2.41 -20.09
CA ARG A 100 19.44 -1.51 -19.78
C ARG A 100 19.25 -0.08 -20.27
N PHE A 101 18.46 0.12 -21.32
CA PHE A 101 18.18 1.43 -21.90
C PHE A 101 16.79 1.98 -21.50
N GLY A 102 16.10 1.35 -20.54
CA GLY A 102 14.75 1.75 -20.11
C GLY A 102 13.66 1.52 -21.16
N ASN A 103 13.92 0.68 -22.16
CA ASN A 103 12.97 0.30 -23.20
C ASN A 103 12.19 -0.96 -22.80
N HIS A 104 10.96 -1.06 -23.31
CA HIS A 104 10.06 -2.19 -23.02
C HIS A 104 9.96 -3.14 -24.22
N LEU A 105 9.81 -4.43 -23.96
CA LEU A 105 9.53 -5.43 -24.99
C LEU A 105 8.02 -5.42 -25.31
N ASP A 106 7.65 -5.30 -26.59
CA ASP A 106 6.28 -5.03 -27.05
C ASP A 106 5.36 -6.27 -27.03
N ILE A 107 5.42 -7.08 -25.97
CA ILE A 107 4.48 -8.16 -25.71
C ILE A 107 3.32 -7.61 -24.89
N ARG A 108 2.14 -7.52 -25.52
CA ARG A 108 0.94 -6.90 -24.95
C ARG A 108 -0.02 -7.87 -24.30
N ARG A 109 -0.01 -9.13 -24.73
CA ARG A 109 -0.91 -10.14 -24.19
C ARG A 109 -0.22 -11.48 -24.05
N ILE A 110 -0.37 -12.06 -22.87
CA ILE A 110 0.10 -13.41 -22.57
C ILE A 110 -1.10 -14.24 -22.12
N ILE A 111 -1.25 -15.44 -22.65
CA ILE A 111 -2.24 -16.43 -22.20
C ILE A 111 -1.48 -17.64 -21.68
N LEU A 112 -1.58 -17.93 -20.38
CA LEU A 112 -0.87 -19.01 -19.70
C LEU A 112 -1.74 -20.27 -19.55
N PRO A 113 -1.12 -21.47 -19.45
CA PRO A 113 -1.80 -22.67 -18.99
C PRO A 113 -2.36 -22.53 -17.57
N ASP A 114 -3.44 -23.24 -17.29
CA ASP A 114 -4.07 -23.24 -15.95
C ASP A 114 -3.28 -24.03 -14.89
N ASN A 115 -2.24 -24.77 -15.27
CA ASN A 115 -1.46 -25.63 -14.36
C ASN A 115 -0.16 -24.98 -13.84
N ILE A 116 0.11 -23.72 -14.18
CA ILE A 116 1.33 -23.01 -13.74
C ILE A 116 1.28 -22.75 -12.24
N THR A 117 2.32 -23.16 -11.52
CA THR A 117 2.40 -23.06 -10.06
C THR A 117 3.36 -21.96 -9.59
N GLU A 118 4.28 -21.50 -10.44
CA GLU A 118 5.27 -20.49 -10.08
C GLU A 118 5.56 -19.51 -11.23
N PHE A 119 5.66 -18.23 -10.89
CA PHE A 119 6.32 -17.23 -11.74
C PHE A 119 7.74 -16.98 -11.23
N GLY A 120 8.71 -17.03 -12.14
CA GLY A 120 10.09 -16.76 -11.84
C GLY A 120 10.39 -15.29 -11.55
N GLU A 121 11.61 -15.05 -11.06
CA GLU A 121 12.15 -13.72 -10.86
C GLU A 121 12.21 -12.97 -12.19
N TYR A 122 11.77 -11.70 -12.23
CA TYR A 122 11.68 -10.90 -13.45
C TYR A 122 10.92 -11.56 -14.62
N ALA A 123 10.04 -12.55 -14.37
CA ALA A 123 9.44 -13.36 -15.43
C ALA A 123 8.76 -12.53 -16.54
N PHE A 124 8.12 -11.41 -16.19
CA PHE A 124 7.43 -10.49 -17.09
C PHE A 124 7.99 -9.06 -16.99
N TYR A 125 9.24 -8.88 -16.57
CA TYR A 125 9.81 -7.55 -16.36
C TYR A 125 9.85 -6.71 -17.64
N GLY A 126 9.42 -5.45 -17.54
CA GLY A 126 9.61 -4.45 -18.60
C GLY A 126 8.88 -4.76 -19.91
N LEU A 127 7.68 -5.35 -19.86
CA LEU A 127 6.85 -5.56 -21.04
C LEU A 127 5.86 -4.41 -21.23
N THR A 128 5.36 -4.22 -22.46
CA THR A 128 4.15 -3.44 -22.70
C THR A 128 2.88 -4.24 -22.41
N LEU A 129 2.91 -5.12 -21.40
CA LEU A 129 1.86 -6.08 -21.12
C LEU A 129 0.58 -5.37 -20.70
N GLU A 130 -0.49 -5.57 -21.46
CA GLU A 130 -1.82 -5.03 -21.16
C GLU A 130 -2.67 -6.05 -20.41
N THR A 131 -2.59 -7.33 -20.81
CA THR A 131 -3.43 -8.41 -20.26
C THR A 131 -2.66 -9.72 -20.09
N ILE A 132 -2.95 -10.40 -18.98
CA ILE A 132 -2.47 -11.75 -18.67
C ILE A 132 -3.51 -12.47 -17.80
N ASN A 133 -3.73 -13.76 -18.00
CA ASN A 133 -4.49 -14.58 -17.04
C ASN A 133 -3.58 -15.06 -15.92
N ILE A 134 -4.02 -14.90 -14.67
CA ILE A 134 -3.33 -15.45 -13.50
C ILE A 134 -3.91 -16.85 -13.23
N PRO A 135 -3.12 -17.94 -13.35
CA PRO A 135 -3.63 -19.31 -13.19
C PRO A 135 -4.06 -19.60 -11.76
N SER A 136 -5.18 -20.30 -11.55
CA SER A 136 -5.66 -20.66 -10.21
C SER A 136 -4.75 -21.63 -9.44
N SER A 137 -3.87 -22.34 -10.14
CA SER A 137 -2.85 -23.21 -9.54
C SER A 137 -1.62 -22.45 -9.05
N LEU A 138 -1.50 -21.14 -9.30
CA LEU A 138 -0.34 -20.37 -8.90
C LEU A 138 -0.18 -20.40 -7.36
N ARG A 139 1.03 -20.63 -6.90
CA ARG A 139 1.39 -20.67 -5.47
C ARG A 139 2.52 -19.71 -5.12
N LYS A 140 3.32 -19.31 -6.11
CA LYS A 140 4.50 -18.49 -5.88
C LYS A 140 4.72 -17.47 -6.98
N LEU A 141 5.00 -16.24 -6.56
CA LEU A 141 5.46 -15.14 -7.38
C LEU A 141 6.96 -14.94 -7.11
N GLY A 142 7.75 -14.61 -8.13
CA GLY A 142 9.17 -14.27 -8.00
C GLY A 142 9.38 -12.77 -7.79
N ASN A 143 10.54 -12.34 -7.27
CA ASN A 143 10.81 -10.90 -7.14
C ASN A 143 10.74 -10.20 -8.51
N ASN A 144 10.27 -8.96 -8.52
CA ASN A 144 10.17 -8.12 -9.73
C ASN A 144 9.35 -8.75 -10.86
N CYS A 145 8.45 -9.71 -10.57
CA CYS A 145 7.77 -10.50 -11.61
C CYS A 145 7.08 -9.65 -12.69
N PHE A 146 6.39 -8.60 -12.27
CA PHE A 146 5.66 -7.66 -13.13
C PHE A 146 6.21 -6.22 -13.01
N ASP A 147 7.44 -6.06 -12.53
CA ASP A 147 8.06 -4.74 -12.42
C ASP A 147 8.16 -4.06 -13.81
N GLU A 148 7.95 -2.75 -13.85
CA GLU A 148 7.88 -1.91 -15.05
C GLU A 148 6.78 -2.31 -16.06
N ASN A 149 5.72 -3.03 -15.66
CA ASN A 149 4.56 -3.30 -16.52
C ASN A 149 3.55 -2.15 -16.49
N ARG A 150 3.98 -0.99 -17.00
CA ARG A 150 3.22 0.28 -16.97
C ARG A 150 1.86 0.22 -17.66
N TRP A 151 1.65 -0.75 -18.54
CA TRP A 151 0.41 -0.93 -19.32
C TRP A 151 -0.54 -1.97 -18.74
N LEU A 152 -0.16 -2.67 -17.66
CA LEU A 152 -0.95 -3.77 -17.12
C LEU A 152 -2.30 -3.25 -16.62
N SER A 153 -3.36 -3.60 -17.36
CA SER A 153 -4.70 -3.02 -17.19
C SER A 153 -5.74 -4.04 -16.73
N VAL A 154 -5.27 -5.21 -16.27
CA VAL A 154 -6.10 -6.25 -15.66
C VAL A 154 -6.82 -5.65 -14.45
N ASN A 155 -8.16 -5.71 -14.47
CA ASN A 155 -8.98 -5.03 -13.48
C ASN A 155 -10.28 -5.82 -13.20
N PRO A 156 -10.41 -6.49 -12.03
CA PRO A 156 -9.39 -6.63 -10.98
C PRO A 156 -8.28 -7.61 -11.36
N LEU A 157 -7.06 -7.37 -10.85
CA LEU A 157 -6.01 -8.40 -10.76
C LEU A 157 -6.26 -9.25 -9.52
N ILE A 158 -6.60 -10.52 -9.72
CA ILE A 158 -6.90 -11.46 -8.64
C ILE A 158 -5.67 -12.33 -8.40
N ILE A 159 -5.10 -12.25 -7.20
CA ILE A 159 -4.05 -13.16 -6.76
C ILE A 159 -4.74 -14.42 -6.18
N PRO A 160 -4.40 -15.64 -6.64
CA PRO A 160 -5.16 -16.85 -6.31
C PRO A 160 -4.85 -17.38 -4.91
N GLU A 161 -5.84 -18.04 -4.30
CA GLU A 161 -5.70 -18.73 -3.02
C GLU A 161 -4.53 -19.75 -3.05
N GLY A 162 -3.78 -19.79 -1.95
CA GLY A 162 -2.55 -20.58 -1.82
C GLY A 162 -1.28 -19.78 -2.08
N VAL A 163 -1.35 -18.59 -2.69
CA VAL A 163 -0.22 -17.64 -2.70
C VAL A 163 -0.10 -17.02 -1.30
N THR A 164 1.12 -17.04 -0.75
CA THR A 164 1.38 -16.58 0.63
C THR A 164 2.14 -15.27 0.70
N GLU A 165 2.70 -14.78 -0.41
CA GLU A 165 3.55 -13.60 -0.46
C GLU A 165 3.36 -12.83 -1.76
N ILE A 166 3.29 -11.50 -1.65
CA ILE A 166 3.61 -10.60 -2.77
C ILE A 166 5.07 -10.20 -2.60
N PRO A 167 5.98 -10.65 -3.48
CA PRO A 167 7.41 -10.51 -3.26
C PRO A 167 7.90 -9.09 -3.58
N THR A 168 9.18 -8.84 -3.28
CA THR A 168 9.84 -7.56 -3.50
C THR A 168 9.64 -7.05 -4.93
N GLN A 169 9.23 -5.79 -5.04
CA GLN A 169 9.05 -5.04 -6.31
C GLN A 169 8.12 -5.69 -7.34
N CYS A 170 7.31 -6.72 -7.01
CA CYS A 170 6.62 -7.48 -8.07
C CYS A 170 5.72 -6.63 -8.97
N PHE A 171 5.03 -5.61 -8.45
CA PHE A 171 4.14 -4.72 -9.23
C PHE A 171 4.62 -3.27 -9.20
N GLN A 172 5.91 -3.03 -9.01
CA GLN A 172 6.48 -1.69 -9.08
C GLN A 172 6.20 -1.06 -10.46
N PHE A 173 5.85 0.23 -10.47
CA PHE A 173 5.57 1.02 -11.68
C PHE A 173 4.46 0.46 -12.61
N CYS A 174 3.54 -0.36 -12.09
CA CYS A 174 2.38 -0.89 -12.83
C CYS A 174 1.26 0.14 -13.03
N TYR A 175 1.53 1.29 -13.66
CA TYR A 175 0.68 2.50 -13.69
C TYR A 175 -0.79 2.36 -14.15
N LYS A 176 -1.17 1.26 -14.79
CA LYS A 176 -2.56 1.00 -15.24
C LYS A 176 -3.31 0.02 -14.35
N LEU A 177 -2.66 -0.52 -13.32
CA LEU A 177 -3.25 -1.47 -12.40
C LEU A 177 -4.16 -0.72 -11.42
N LYS A 178 -5.47 -0.90 -11.55
CA LYS A 178 -6.45 -0.16 -10.74
C LYS A 178 -6.85 -0.86 -9.46
N LYS A 179 -7.10 -2.17 -9.53
CA LYS A 179 -7.64 -2.95 -8.42
C LYS A 179 -6.89 -4.26 -8.27
N VAL A 180 -6.48 -4.56 -7.05
CA VAL A 180 -5.83 -5.81 -6.66
C VAL A 180 -6.67 -6.52 -5.61
N VAL A 181 -6.89 -7.82 -5.79
CA VAL A 181 -7.56 -8.68 -4.82
C VAL A 181 -6.56 -9.69 -4.29
N LEU A 182 -6.17 -9.54 -3.03
CA LEU A 182 -5.28 -10.42 -2.30
C LEU A 182 -6.08 -11.58 -1.65
N PRO A 183 -5.59 -12.83 -1.72
CA PRO A 183 -6.26 -13.99 -1.14
C PRO A 183 -6.04 -14.05 0.38
N SER A 184 -6.88 -14.84 1.05
CA SER A 184 -6.82 -15.03 2.51
C SER A 184 -5.51 -15.66 3.00
N THR A 185 -4.79 -16.35 2.10
CA THR A 185 -3.51 -16.99 2.40
C THR A 185 -2.31 -16.03 2.44
N ILE A 186 -2.43 -14.77 2.01
CA ILE A 186 -1.30 -13.82 2.02
C ILE A 186 -0.85 -13.54 3.46
N LYS A 187 0.47 -13.67 3.66
CA LYS A 187 1.18 -13.39 4.91
C LYS A 187 2.04 -12.14 4.81
N THR A 188 2.62 -11.87 3.64
CA THR A 188 3.57 -10.77 3.48
C THR A 188 3.34 -9.99 2.19
N ILE A 189 3.49 -8.66 2.29
CA ILE A 189 3.67 -7.76 1.15
C ILE A 189 5.10 -7.24 1.23
N GLY A 190 5.90 -7.56 0.24
CA GLY A 190 7.33 -7.32 0.19
C GLY A 190 7.72 -5.85 0.01
N ILE A 191 9.02 -5.61 0.04
CA ILE A 191 9.62 -4.28 -0.14
C ILE A 191 9.26 -3.76 -1.53
N LEU A 192 8.80 -2.51 -1.63
CA LEU A 192 8.47 -1.84 -2.90
C LEU A 192 7.42 -2.59 -3.77
N ALA A 193 6.68 -3.57 -3.21
CA ALA A 193 5.84 -4.50 -3.97
C ALA A 193 4.86 -3.82 -4.94
N PHE A 194 4.35 -2.65 -4.58
CA PHE A 194 3.41 -1.81 -5.34
C PHE A 194 3.89 -0.36 -5.44
N PHE A 195 5.21 -0.12 -5.34
CA PHE A 195 5.80 1.23 -5.42
C PHE A 195 5.40 1.92 -6.73
N ASP A 196 4.81 3.10 -6.62
CA ASP A 196 4.30 3.89 -7.75
C ASP A 196 3.42 3.07 -8.73
N SER A 197 2.69 2.06 -8.23
CA SER A 197 1.82 1.22 -9.07
C SER A 197 0.49 1.87 -9.43
N LEU A 198 0.14 3.01 -8.79
CA LEU A 198 -1.12 3.73 -8.99
C LEU A 198 -2.39 2.89 -8.71
N VAL A 199 -2.30 1.83 -7.89
CA VAL A 199 -3.46 1.04 -7.45
C VAL A 199 -4.43 1.90 -6.65
N ASP A 200 -5.70 1.88 -7.05
CA ASP A 200 -6.79 2.67 -6.44
C ASP A 200 -7.52 1.89 -5.32
N ASP A 201 -7.58 0.55 -5.41
CA ASP A 201 -8.33 -0.33 -4.52
C ASP A 201 -7.59 -1.65 -4.26
N MET A 202 -7.40 -1.99 -2.98
CA MET A 202 -6.78 -3.24 -2.53
C MET A 202 -7.36 -3.66 -1.17
N ASN A 203 -7.65 -4.95 -1.01
CA ASN A 203 -8.00 -5.52 0.29
C ASN A 203 -6.75 -5.94 1.07
N PHE A 204 -6.80 -5.81 2.39
CA PHE A 204 -5.79 -6.32 3.32
C PHE A 204 -6.41 -7.44 4.18
N PRO A 205 -6.23 -8.72 3.80
CA PRO A 205 -6.95 -9.83 4.43
C PRO A 205 -6.45 -10.15 5.84
N GLU A 206 -7.36 -10.61 6.71
CA GLU A 206 -6.99 -11.20 8.00
C GLU A 206 -5.99 -12.34 7.83
N GLY A 207 -4.95 -12.35 8.65
CA GLY A 207 -3.82 -13.28 8.51
C GLY A 207 -2.60 -12.69 7.81
N LEU A 208 -2.70 -11.48 7.26
CA LEU A 208 -1.55 -10.68 6.82
C LEU A 208 -0.69 -10.29 8.04
N ASP A 209 0.59 -10.66 8.02
CA ASP A 209 1.52 -10.49 9.13
C ASP A 209 2.39 -9.22 8.97
N SER A 210 2.81 -8.89 7.74
CA SER A 210 3.72 -7.76 7.52
C SER A 210 3.60 -7.07 6.18
N ILE A 211 3.92 -5.77 6.20
CA ILE A 211 3.95 -4.86 5.07
C ILE A 211 5.36 -4.25 4.97
N GLY A 212 5.98 -4.33 3.78
CA GLY A 212 7.37 -3.96 3.55
C GLY A 212 7.66 -2.46 3.44
N TYR A 213 8.94 -2.13 3.41
CA TYR A 213 9.50 -0.80 3.13
C TYR A 213 8.97 -0.25 1.81
N LEU A 214 8.46 0.99 1.80
CA LEU A 214 7.91 1.70 0.62
C LEU A 214 6.91 0.88 -0.22
N SER A 215 6.29 -0.14 0.38
CA SER A 215 5.60 -1.19 -0.37
C SER A 215 4.39 -0.69 -1.15
N MET A 216 3.70 0.35 -0.69
CA MET A 216 2.62 1.04 -1.39
C MET A 216 2.85 2.56 -1.45
N HIS A 217 4.12 3.00 -1.43
CA HIS A 217 4.43 4.41 -1.66
C HIS A 217 3.97 4.83 -3.06
N GLY A 218 3.31 5.97 -3.17
CA GLY A 218 2.84 6.50 -4.46
C GLY A 218 1.71 5.70 -5.11
N ALA A 219 1.10 4.76 -4.38
CA ALA A 219 -0.19 4.20 -4.79
C ALA A 219 -1.29 5.28 -4.74
N ARG A 220 -2.50 4.94 -5.17
CA ARG A 220 -3.65 5.84 -5.22
C ARG A 220 -4.82 5.30 -4.39
N LEU A 221 -4.49 4.53 -3.35
CA LEU A 221 -5.48 3.93 -2.47
C LEU A 221 -6.39 5.00 -1.91
N THR A 222 -7.69 4.73 -1.88
CA THR A 222 -8.68 5.67 -1.32
C THR A 222 -8.95 5.41 0.15
N GLU A 223 -8.86 4.15 0.56
CA GLU A 223 -9.01 3.68 1.94
C GLU A 223 -8.03 2.55 2.21
N VAL A 224 -7.46 2.53 3.42
CA VAL A 224 -6.65 1.43 3.93
C VAL A 224 -7.26 0.93 5.24
N VAL A 225 -7.65 -0.34 5.28
CA VAL A 225 -8.13 -1.01 6.50
C VAL A 225 -7.17 -2.13 6.84
N LEU A 226 -6.29 -1.92 7.82
CA LEU A 226 -5.30 -2.91 8.20
C LEU A 226 -5.89 -3.95 9.16
N PRO A 227 -5.66 -5.26 8.92
CA PRO A 227 -6.18 -6.31 9.78
C PRO A 227 -5.42 -6.36 11.11
N LYS A 228 -6.09 -6.84 12.16
CA LYS A 228 -5.51 -6.93 13.51
C LYS A 228 -4.29 -7.86 13.62
N THR A 229 -4.06 -8.67 12.60
CA THR A 229 -2.94 -9.63 12.54
C THR A 229 -1.61 -8.99 12.16
N ILE A 230 -1.61 -7.73 11.70
CA ILE A 230 -0.39 -7.03 11.32
C ILE A 230 0.55 -6.89 12.53
N LYS A 231 1.77 -7.40 12.37
CA LYS A 231 2.85 -7.30 13.36
C LYS A 231 3.88 -6.25 13.00
N LYS A 232 4.06 -5.98 11.70
CA LYS A 232 5.10 -5.09 11.19
C LYS A 232 4.62 -4.28 9.99
N ILE A 233 4.82 -2.98 10.06
CA ILE A 233 4.62 -2.04 8.95
C ILE A 233 5.98 -1.39 8.67
N GLY A 234 6.43 -1.43 7.43
CA GLY A 234 7.71 -0.86 7.01
C GLY A 234 7.70 0.67 6.97
N PHE A 235 8.91 1.23 6.95
CA PHE A 235 9.15 2.65 6.70
C PHE A 235 8.42 3.10 5.43
N GLU A 236 7.68 4.20 5.55
CA GLU A 236 6.99 4.86 4.43
C GLU A 236 6.07 3.94 3.61
N ALA A 237 5.52 2.89 4.23
CA ALA A 237 4.71 1.88 3.54
C ALA A 237 3.54 2.46 2.74
N PHE A 238 2.94 3.56 3.21
CA PHE A 238 1.80 4.24 2.57
C PHE A 238 2.08 5.71 2.24
N GLY A 239 3.36 6.11 2.17
CA GLY A 239 3.74 7.49 1.79
C GLY A 239 3.21 7.89 0.40
N SER A 240 3.01 9.19 0.19
CA SER A 240 2.60 9.79 -1.09
C SER A 240 1.31 9.21 -1.70
N ASN A 241 0.41 8.62 -0.91
CA ASN A 241 -0.90 8.20 -1.40
C ASN A 241 -1.83 9.41 -1.56
N SER A 242 -1.70 10.12 -2.69
CA SER A 242 -2.40 11.38 -2.98
C SER A 242 -3.94 11.31 -3.04
N LYS A 243 -4.53 10.11 -2.93
CA LYS A 243 -5.99 9.88 -2.93
C LYS A 243 -6.50 9.23 -1.64
N LEU A 244 -5.61 8.92 -0.70
CA LEU A 244 -5.96 8.25 0.54
C LEU A 244 -6.71 9.20 1.44
N LYS A 245 -7.95 8.86 1.77
CA LYS A 245 -8.83 9.67 2.62
C LYS A 245 -8.95 9.13 4.04
N ARG A 246 -8.81 7.82 4.19
CA ARG A 246 -9.05 7.12 5.46
C ARG A 246 -8.07 5.97 5.67
N VAL A 247 -7.51 5.92 6.88
CA VAL A 247 -6.69 4.79 7.35
C VAL A 247 -7.24 4.25 8.66
N VAL A 248 -7.44 2.94 8.73
CA VAL A 248 -7.76 2.22 9.95
C VAL A 248 -6.55 1.38 10.35
N LEU A 249 -5.95 1.77 11.46
CA LEU A 249 -4.82 1.08 12.05
C LEU A 249 -5.28 -0.12 12.88
N PRO A 250 -4.45 -1.18 13.00
CA PRO A 250 -4.83 -2.37 13.75
C PRO A 250 -4.81 -2.11 15.26
N GLU A 251 -5.80 -2.66 15.98
CA GLU A 251 -5.81 -2.66 17.45
C GLU A 251 -4.55 -3.39 17.97
N GLY A 252 -3.87 -2.79 18.95
CA GLY A 252 -2.63 -3.35 19.52
C GLY A 252 -1.34 -2.84 18.90
N LEU A 253 -1.40 -2.03 17.82
CA LEU A 253 -0.23 -1.33 17.31
C LEU A 253 0.36 -0.42 18.41
N THR A 254 1.65 -0.58 18.71
CA THR A 254 2.33 0.20 19.76
C THR A 254 3.07 1.41 19.21
N GLU A 255 3.48 1.36 17.94
CA GLU A 255 4.25 2.41 17.30
C GLU A 255 3.74 2.68 15.88
N ILE A 256 3.60 3.96 15.52
CA ILE A 256 3.40 4.37 14.12
C ILE A 256 4.80 4.53 13.48
N PRO A 257 5.11 3.82 12.37
CA PRO A 257 6.43 3.85 11.74
C PRO A 257 6.81 5.23 11.16
N ASP A 258 8.10 5.41 10.89
CA ASP A 258 8.59 6.58 10.19
C ASP A 258 7.94 6.73 8.82
N LYS A 259 7.57 7.96 8.48
CA LYS A 259 6.95 8.34 7.20
C LYS A 259 5.69 7.56 6.82
N PHE A 260 5.03 6.91 7.77
CA PHE A 260 3.95 5.94 7.54
C PHE A 260 2.94 6.35 6.46
N CYS A 261 2.39 7.56 6.54
CA CYS A 261 1.47 8.18 5.58
C CYS A 261 1.94 9.59 5.17
N CYS A 262 3.25 9.86 5.13
CA CYS A 262 3.74 11.19 4.73
C CYS A 262 3.20 11.58 3.34
N SER A 263 2.99 12.87 3.10
CA SER A 263 2.48 13.43 1.84
C SER A 263 1.14 12.84 1.35
N CYS A 264 0.32 12.26 2.25
CA CYS A 264 -1.05 11.87 1.94
C CYS A 264 -1.97 13.09 2.03
N ILE A 265 -1.90 13.97 1.02
CA ILE A 265 -2.54 15.29 1.01
C ILE A 265 -4.08 15.27 1.13
N GLU A 266 -4.72 14.14 0.82
CA GLU A 266 -6.17 13.94 0.92
C GLU A 266 -6.60 13.21 2.20
N LEU A 267 -5.67 12.84 3.09
CA LEU A 267 -5.97 12.07 4.29
C LEU A 267 -6.74 12.95 5.28
N GLU A 268 -8.02 12.63 5.49
CA GLU A 268 -8.91 13.38 6.37
C GLU A 268 -9.02 12.73 7.75
N GLN A 269 -9.10 11.40 7.78
CA GLN A 269 -9.42 10.64 8.99
C GLN A 269 -8.40 9.52 9.22
N THR A 270 -7.79 9.54 10.41
CA THR A 270 -7.08 8.40 10.98
C THR A 270 -7.46 8.30 12.45
N VAL A 271 -7.77 7.09 12.91
CA VAL A 271 -7.94 6.82 14.34
C VAL A 271 -6.67 6.15 14.82
N ILE A 272 -5.88 6.88 15.61
CA ILE A 272 -4.68 6.33 16.23
C ILE A 272 -5.11 5.43 17.40
N PRO A 273 -4.75 4.13 17.40
CA PRO A 273 -5.17 3.21 18.45
C PRO A 273 -4.68 3.61 19.84
N GLU A 274 -5.46 3.33 20.88
CA GLU A 274 -5.11 3.64 22.28
C GLU A 274 -3.83 2.95 22.77
N SER A 275 -3.41 1.86 22.10
CA SER A 275 -2.18 1.14 22.39
C SER A 275 -0.91 1.86 21.92
N VAL A 276 -1.02 2.86 21.05
CA VAL A 276 0.14 3.57 20.50
C VAL A 276 0.79 4.43 21.58
N THR A 277 2.08 4.21 21.80
CA THR A 277 2.93 4.96 22.74
C THR A 277 3.96 5.84 22.02
N LYS A 278 4.20 5.60 20.73
CA LYS A 278 5.16 6.35 19.92
C LYS A 278 4.66 6.59 18.49
N ILE A 279 4.83 7.83 18.03
CA ILE A 279 4.68 8.21 16.62
C ILE A 279 6.06 8.62 16.14
N ASN A 280 6.60 7.92 15.14
CA ASN A 280 7.98 8.12 14.68
C ASN A 280 8.10 9.29 13.69
N LYS A 281 9.30 9.51 13.15
CA LYS A 281 9.67 10.67 12.35
C LYS A 281 8.79 10.78 11.10
N GLU A 282 8.29 11.97 10.83
CA GLU A 282 7.56 12.33 9.60
C GLU A 282 6.31 11.46 9.34
N ALA A 283 5.78 10.76 10.35
CA ALA A 283 4.74 9.73 10.19
C ALA A 283 3.50 10.21 9.42
N PHE A 284 3.11 11.47 9.60
CA PHE A 284 2.00 12.13 8.92
C PHE A 284 2.40 13.49 8.32
N GLU A 285 3.70 13.72 8.09
CA GLU A 285 4.21 14.95 7.46
C GLU A 285 3.42 15.27 6.17
N GLY A 286 3.01 16.52 5.97
CA GLY A 286 2.32 16.95 4.75
C GLY A 286 0.92 16.37 4.56
N CYS A 287 0.28 15.82 5.60
CA CYS A 287 -1.13 15.41 5.55
C CYS A 287 -2.06 16.63 5.70
N LEU A 288 -2.18 17.42 4.63
CA LEU A 288 -2.82 18.76 4.60
C LEU A 288 -4.31 18.80 4.95
N LYS A 289 -4.98 17.65 5.15
CA LYS A 289 -6.39 17.55 5.56
C LYS A 289 -6.60 16.79 6.86
N LEU A 290 -5.52 16.30 7.47
CA LEU A 290 -5.61 15.36 8.57
C LEU A 290 -6.25 16.00 9.80
N LYS A 291 -7.27 15.32 10.32
CA LYS A 291 -7.81 15.54 11.66
C LYS A 291 -7.62 14.27 12.46
N THR A 292 -6.87 14.35 13.54
CA THR A 292 -6.60 13.21 14.40
C THR A 292 -6.50 13.62 15.86
N ASN A 293 -6.82 12.68 16.74
CA ASN A 293 -6.62 12.83 18.18
C ASN A 293 -5.40 11.99 18.59
N LEU A 294 -4.61 12.54 19.52
CA LEU A 294 -3.51 11.79 20.13
C LEU A 294 -4.06 10.79 21.15
N PRO A 295 -3.59 9.53 21.18
CA PRO A 295 -4.09 8.53 22.11
C PRO A 295 -3.59 8.79 23.53
N PRO A 296 -4.33 8.35 24.57
CA PRO A 296 -4.05 8.70 25.97
C PRO A 296 -2.75 8.11 26.54
N LYS A 297 -2.14 7.12 25.86
CA LYS A 297 -0.87 6.49 26.28
C LYS A 297 0.34 7.00 25.48
N LEU A 298 0.15 7.98 24.60
CA LEU A 298 1.22 8.51 23.77
C LEU A 298 2.30 9.17 24.65
N LYS A 299 3.55 8.81 24.43
CA LYS A 299 4.72 9.32 25.15
C LYS A 299 5.66 10.11 24.25
N TRP A 300 5.75 9.72 22.97
CA TRP A 300 6.79 10.19 22.07
C TRP A 300 6.23 10.55 20.71
N ILE A 301 6.57 11.75 20.24
CA ILE A 301 6.32 12.23 18.88
C ILE A 301 7.67 12.57 18.25
N GLY A 302 8.00 11.92 17.14
CA GLY A 302 9.25 12.12 16.41
C GLY A 302 9.28 13.40 15.60
N ASP A 303 10.46 13.68 15.03
CA ASP A 303 10.70 14.88 14.22
C ASP A 303 9.73 14.95 13.03
N GLY A 304 9.20 16.13 12.72
CA GLY A 304 8.30 16.34 11.56
C GLY A 304 7.00 15.53 11.57
N ALA A 305 6.66 14.82 12.65
CA ALA A 305 5.61 13.79 12.63
C ALA A 305 4.24 14.28 12.15
N PHE A 306 3.91 15.55 12.41
CA PHE A 306 2.70 16.24 11.96
C PHE A 306 3.03 17.58 11.28
N SER A 307 4.25 17.78 10.76
CA SER A 307 4.61 19.01 10.03
C SER A 307 3.65 19.23 8.84
N SER A 308 3.23 20.48 8.63
CA SER A 308 2.24 20.92 7.64
C SER A 308 0.88 20.19 7.71
N CYS A 309 0.48 19.65 8.86
CA CYS A 309 -0.88 19.12 9.05
C CYS A 309 -1.90 20.25 9.25
N SER A 310 -3.20 19.94 9.08
CA SER A 310 -4.29 20.94 9.22
C SER A 310 -5.04 20.86 10.55
N LEU A 311 -4.31 20.60 11.64
CA LEU A 311 -4.89 20.47 12.98
C LEU A 311 -5.39 21.83 13.48
N ASP A 312 -6.64 21.88 13.96
CA ASP A 312 -7.21 23.10 14.57
C ASP A 312 -7.04 23.16 16.08
N SER A 313 -6.79 22.01 16.71
CA SER A 313 -6.56 21.87 18.14
C SER A 313 -5.75 20.62 18.42
N ILE A 314 -4.91 20.69 19.46
CA ILE A 314 -4.10 19.56 19.92
C ILE A 314 -4.39 19.31 21.39
N VAL A 315 -4.55 18.05 21.76
CA VAL A 315 -4.64 17.60 23.16
C VAL A 315 -3.48 16.66 23.43
N PHE A 316 -2.43 17.16 24.08
CA PHE A 316 -1.34 16.33 24.56
C PHE A 316 -1.76 15.58 25.83
N PRO A 317 -1.71 14.24 25.84
CA PRO A 317 -2.04 13.46 27.02
C PRO A 317 -1.04 13.72 28.14
N ALA A 318 -1.45 13.44 29.38
CA ALA A 318 -0.59 13.61 30.56
C ALA A 318 0.64 12.68 30.54
N THR A 319 0.64 11.64 29.69
CA THR A 319 1.76 10.72 29.48
C THR A 319 2.82 11.23 28.52
N MET A 320 2.61 12.39 27.88
CA MET A 320 3.54 12.90 26.88
C MET A 320 4.89 13.25 27.52
N GLU A 321 5.97 12.68 26.98
CA GLU A 321 7.33 12.83 27.49
C GLU A 321 8.21 13.65 26.52
N TYR A 322 8.04 13.43 25.21
CA TYR A 322 8.93 13.98 24.17
C TYR A 322 8.19 14.45 22.90
N ILE A 323 8.60 15.61 22.39
CA ILE A 323 8.17 16.17 21.11
C ILE A 323 9.41 16.53 20.28
N GLY A 324 9.52 15.94 19.08
CA GLY A 324 10.65 16.11 18.17
C GLY A 324 10.71 17.46 17.47
N LYS A 325 11.83 17.70 16.79
CA LYS A 325 12.09 18.88 15.96
C LYS A 325 11.00 19.00 14.88
N GLU A 326 10.44 20.19 14.67
CA GLU A 326 9.43 20.43 13.61
C GLU A 326 8.19 19.51 13.70
N ALA A 327 7.96 18.82 14.83
CA ALA A 327 6.91 17.81 14.93
C ALA A 327 5.51 18.34 14.62
N PHE A 328 5.29 19.63 14.86
CA PHE A 328 4.08 20.39 14.59
C PHE A 328 4.46 21.74 13.94
N GLU A 329 5.43 21.73 13.03
CA GLU A 329 5.77 22.88 12.19
C GLU A 329 4.61 23.19 11.22
N ASP A 330 4.46 24.47 10.85
CA ASP A 330 3.55 24.93 9.79
C ASP A 330 2.07 24.52 10.03
N LEU A 331 1.60 24.62 11.27
CA LEU A 331 0.19 24.40 11.61
C LEU A 331 -0.62 25.69 11.53
N GLU A 332 -0.74 26.27 10.33
CA GLU A 332 -1.41 27.57 10.10
C GLU A 332 -2.85 27.66 10.64
N LYS A 333 -3.54 26.52 10.79
CA LYS A 333 -4.94 26.46 11.26
C LYS A 333 -5.09 26.20 12.76
N LEU A 334 -3.99 26.03 13.50
CA LEU A 334 -4.04 25.72 14.91
C LEU A 334 -4.62 26.91 15.70
N LYS A 335 -5.61 26.63 16.55
CA LYS A 335 -6.31 27.66 17.34
C LYS A 335 -6.11 27.54 18.83
N LYS A 336 -5.70 26.36 19.32
CA LYS A 336 -5.51 26.10 20.75
C LYS A 336 -4.77 24.80 21.00
N ILE A 337 -4.08 24.74 22.12
CA ILE A 337 -3.43 23.54 22.64
C ILE A 337 -3.94 23.27 24.06
N TYR A 338 -4.19 22.02 24.38
CA TYR A 338 -4.32 21.53 25.75
C TYR A 338 -3.14 20.61 26.03
N SER A 339 -2.32 20.94 27.03
CA SER A 339 -1.32 20.01 27.55
C SER A 339 -1.75 19.54 28.93
N MET A 340 -2.06 18.26 29.06
CA MET A 340 -2.59 17.69 30.30
C MET A 340 -1.49 17.36 31.34
N SER A 341 -0.21 17.49 30.96
CA SER A 341 0.91 17.20 31.86
C SER A 341 1.27 18.42 32.73
N PRO A 342 1.46 18.26 34.06
CA PRO A 342 1.94 19.33 34.93
C PRO A 342 3.44 19.65 34.73
N ILE A 343 4.14 18.82 33.95
CA ILE A 343 5.54 19.02 33.55
C ILE A 343 5.55 19.14 32.02
N PRO A 344 6.08 20.23 31.44
CA PRO A 344 6.13 20.38 29.99
C PRO A 344 6.90 19.21 29.36
N PRO A 345 6.33 18.54 28.34
CA PRO A 345 7.06 17.57 27.53
C PRO A 345 8.37 18.15 27.00
N VAL A 346 9.42 17.33 27.00
CA VAL A 346 10.74 17.76 26.55
C VAL A 346 10.72 17.94 25.04
N CYS A 347 11.26 19.07 24.59
CA CYS A 347 11.47 19.37 23.18
C CYS A 347 12.99 19.39 22.92
N TYR A 348 13.49 18.67 21.92
CA TYR A 348 14.95 18.59 21.68
C TYR A 348 15.49 19.83 20.97
N TYR A 349 16.72 20.23 21.35
CA TYR A 349 17.48 21.33 20.78
C TYR A 349 18.70 20.78 20.03
N ASN A 350 18.78 20.94 18.70
CA ASN A 350 20.01 20.67 17.96
C ASN A 350 20.90 21.93 17.98
N THR A 351 22.03 21.87 18.69
CA THR A 351 22.97 22.99 18.88
C THR A 351 23.77 23.37 17.62
N MET A 352 23.63 22.64 16.51
CA MET A 352 24.50 22.77 15.31
C MET A 352 23.82 23.38 14.07
N VAL A 353 22.53 23.75 14.14
CA VAL A 353 21.78 24.35 13.01
C VAL A 353 20.92 25.50 13.55
N ASN A 354 20.67 26.52 12.72
CA ASN A 354 20.12 27.85 13.03
C ASN A 354 18.92 27.93 14.00
N PHE A 355 18.73 29.15 14.51
CA PHE A 355 17.79 29.65 15.54
C PHE A 355 16.25 29.50 15.27
N GLY A 356 15.79 28.49 14.52
CA GLY A 356 14.36 28.32 14.18
C GLY A 356 13.67 27.10 14.79
N ASP A 357 14.34 25.95 14.83
CA ASP A 357 13.60 24.71 14.62
C ASP A 357 13.03 24.05 15.91
N GLY A 358 12.22 24.79 16.65
CA GLY A 358 11.37 24.24 17.71
C GLY A 358 10.32 23.27 17.14
N PRO A 359 9.62 22.53 18.02
CA PRO A 359 8.55 21.62 17.59
C PRO A 359 7.36 22.33 16.94
N PHE A 360 7.22 23.65 17.09
CA PHE A 360 6.07 24.44 16.67
C PHE A 360 6.48 25.61 15.75
N ASP A 361 7.58 25.48 15.01
CA ASP A 361 8.02 26.56 14.13
C ASP A 361 6.94 26.89 13.07
N ASP A 362 6.89 28.15 12.63
CA ASP A 362 5.86 28.66 11.70
C ASP A 362 4.39 28.41 12.11
N THR A 363 4.12 28.13 13.39
CA THR A 363 2.77 27.96 13.95
C THR A 363 2.31 29.22 14.69
N PRO A 364 1.01 29.60 14.72
CA PRO A 364 0.56 30.76 15.49
C PRO A 364 0.95 30.69 16.97
N SER A 365 1.74 31.66 17.45
CA SER A 365 2.31 31.67 18.82
C SER A 365 1.44 32.38 19.87
N ASP A 366 0.40 33.10 19.46
CA ASP A 366 -0.54 33.85 20.31
C ASP A 366 -1.79 33.04 20.71
N ILE A 367 -1.92 31.82 20.20
CA ILE A 367 -3.03 30.91 20.54
C ILE A 367 -3.00 30.52 22.02
N PRO A 368 -4.16 30.26 22.64
CA PRO A 368 -4.21 29.79 24.02
C PRO A 368 -3.61 28.38 24.15
N VAL A 369 -2.65 28.26 25.06
CA VAL A 369 -2.10 26.99 25.53
C VAL A 369 -2.58 26.74 26.96
N TYR A 370 -3.51 25.80 27.11
CA TYR A 370 -4.09 25.44 28.39
C TYR A 370 -3.24 24.38 29.10
N VAL A 371 -2.77 24.69 30.30
CA VAL A 371 -1.89 23.83 31.12
C VAL A 371 -2.44 23.69 32.54
N PRO A 372 -2.03 22.67 33.33
CA PRO A 372 -2.58 22.46 34.67
C PRO A 372 -2.20 23.60 35.62
N ILE A 373 -3.10 23.92 36.55
CA ILE A 373 -2.84 24.90 37.62
C ILE A 373 -1.53 24.58 38.35
N GLY A 374 -0.63 25.56 38.47
CA GLY A 374 0.70 25.43 39.07
C GLY A 374 1.81 25.03 38.08
N SER A 375 1.52 24.99 36.78
CA SER A 375 2.48 24.58 35.74
C SER A 375 2.88 25.73 34.82
N GLY A 376 2.18 26.88 34.86
CA GLY A 376 2.34 27.95 33.88
C GLY A 376 3.78 28.49 33.76
N GLU A 377 4.49 28.66 34.88
CA GLU A 377 5.88 29.11 34.88
C GLU A 377 6.82 28.08 34.23
N LYS A 378 6.66 26.79 34.55
CA LYS A 378 7.44 25.70 33.94
C LYS A 378 7.29 25.68 32.42
N TYR A 379 6.07 25.89 31.91
CA TYR A 379 5.83 25.96 30.47
C TYR A 379 6.42 27.22 29.83
N ARG A 380 6.36 28.38 30.51
CA ARG A 380 6.96 29.63 30.02
C ARG A 380 8.49 29.56 29.93
N GLU A 381 9.13 28.75 30.76
CA GLU A 381 10.59 28.59 30.79
C GLU A 381 11.08 27.42 29.92
N ALA A 382 10.23 26.45 29.61
CA ALA A 382 10.62 25.26 28.87
C ALA A 382 10.81 25.57 27.38
N PHE A 383 11.94 25.11 26.83
CA PHE A 383 12.23 25.20 25.39
C PHE A 383 11.10 24.58 24.56
N GLY A 384 10.76 25.23 23.45
CA GLY A 384 9.65 24.86 22.57
C GLY A 384 8.30 25.34 23.07
N TRP A 385 8.04 25.27 24.38
CA TRP A 385 6.80 25.79 24.98
C TRP A 385 6.84 27.31 25.20
N ASN A 386 8.03 27.85 25.48
CA ASN A 386 8.31 29.28 25.55
C ASN A 386 8.12 30.02 24.22
N TYR A 387 7.86 29.29 23.13
CA TYR A 387 7.38 29.82 21.86
C TYR A 387 6.02 30.52 22.00
N PHE A 388 5.13 29.97 22.85
CA PHE A 388 3.78 30.49 23.00
C PHE A 388 3.70 31.64 24.00
N THR A 389 3.02 32.71 23.62
CA THR A 389 2.88 33.92 24.43
C THR A 389 1.66 33.89 25.36
N ASN A 390 0.73 32.95 25.16
CA ASN A 390 -0.58 32.90 25.82
C ASN A 390 -0.80 31.57 26.58
N ILE A 391 -0.01 31.35 27.63
CA ILE A 391 -0.12 30.17 28.50
C ILE A 391 -1.15 30.44 29.61
N ILE A 392 -2.20 29.62 29.65
CA ILE A 392 -3.35 29.76 30.55
C ILE A 392 -3.42 28.54 31.48
N GLU A 393 -3.41 28.78 32.78
CA GLU A 393 -3.61 27.73 33.77
C GLU A 393 -5.10 27.41 33.93
N THR A 394 -5.46 26.13 33.92
CA THR A 394 -6.84 25.69 34.04
C THR A 394 -6.96 24.30 34.65
N ASP A 395 -8.13 24.02 35.24
CA ASP A 395 -8.63 22.70 35.64
C ASP A 395 -9.67 22.15 34.63
N LYS A 396 -10.06 22.95 33.64
CA LYS A 396 -11.09 22.62 32.64
C LYS A 396 -10.47 22.06 31.37
N PHE A 397 -9.98 20.83 31.45
CA PHE A 397 -9.52 20.10 30.28
C PHE A 397 -10.69 19.49 29.52
N PRO A 398 -10.58 19.34 28.18
CA PRO A 398 -11.48 18.47 27.45
C PRO A 398 -11.33 17.07 28.05
N THR A 399 -12.36 16.61 28.76
CA THR A 399 -12.57 15.18 28.96
C THR A 399 -12.73 14.64 27.55
N GLY A 400 -11.72 13.94 27.03
CA GLY A 400 -11.64 13.56 25.62
C GLY A 400 -12.92 12.91 25.09
N ILE A 401 -12.99 12.64 23.80
CA ILE A 401 -14.05 11.80 23.23
C ILE A 401 -13.92 10.43 23.91
N VAL A 402 -14.63 10.24 25.02
CA VAL A 402 -14.81 8.93 25.63
C VAL A 402 -15.70 8.21 24.65
N SER A 403 -15.22 7.12 24.05
CA SER A 403 -16.11 6.18 23.36
C SER A 403 -17.31 5.96 24.28
N PRO A 404 -18.55 6.21 23.84
CA PRO A 404 -19.72 6.15 24.70
C PRO A 404 -19.69 4.81 25.43
N LYS A 405 -19.64 4.90 26.76
CA LYS A 405 -19.69 3.72 27.62
C LYS A 405 -21.15 3.34 27.78
N MET A 406 -21.46 2.06 27.60
CA MET A 406 -22.75 1.50 27.99
C MET A 406 -22.91 1.63 29.52
N SER A 407 -24.15 1.55 30.03
CA SER A 407 -24.44 1.61 31.47
C SER A 407 -23.75 0.52 32.31
N ASN A 408 -23.19 -0.51 31.65
CA ASN A 408 -22.40 -1.61 32.24
C ASN A 408 -20.87 -1.38 32.18
N ASN A 409 -20.40 -0.18 31.83
CA ASN A 409 -18.98 0.17 31.64
C ASN A 409 -18.27 -0.50 30.44
N GLU A 410 -18.96 -1.20 29.54
CA GLU A 410 -18.37 -1.70 28.30
C GLU A 410 -18.15 -0.56 27.29
N LEU A 411 -16.98 -0.56 26.62
CA LEU A 411 -16.60 0.42 25.61
C LEU A 411 -17.30 0.09 24.28
N CYS A 412 -18.04 1.04 23.71
CA CYS A 412 -18.55 0.91 22.35
C CYS A 412 -17.43 1.13 21.33
N LYS A 413 -17.39 0.34 20.26
CA LYS A 413 -16.53 0.61 19.10
C LYS A 413 -17.17 1.72 18.29
N VAL A 414 -16.48 2.84 18.11
CA VAL A 414 -16.96 3.94 17.26
C VAL A 414 -16.07 4.05 16.04
N TYR A 415 -16.64 3.93 14.85
CA TYR A 415 -15.92 4.10 13.60
C TYR A 415 -16.80 4.78 12.54
N GLY A 416 -16.19 5.52 11.63
CA GLY A 416 -16.90 6.08 10.47
C GLY A 416 -17.16 5.01 9.41
N LYS A 417 -18.37 4.99 8.83
CA LYS A 417 -18.75 4.21 7.64
C LYS A 417 -19.49 5.13 6.67
N GLY A 418 -18.84 5.51 5.56
CA GLY A 418 -19.36 6.54 4.66
C GLY A 418 -19.44 7.90 5.36
N ASN A 419 -20.56 8.61 5.23
CA ASN A 419 -20.83 9.88 5.94
C ASN A 419 -21.47 9.68 7.32
N GLU A 420 -21.53 8.44 7.83
CA GLU A 420 -22.17 8.11 9.10
C GLU A 420 -21.15 7.66 10.14
N LEU A 421 -21.42 8.04 11.40
CA LEU A 421 -20.74 7.51 12.59
C LEU A 421 -21.46 6.21 13.00
N VAL A 422 -20.74 5.09 12.97
CA VAL A 422 -21.23 3.79 13.42
C VAL A 422 -20.75 3.55 14.85
N ILE A 423 -21.69 3.22 15.73
CA ILE A 423 -21.42 2.79 17.11
C ILE A 423 -21.76 1.30 17.19
N GLU A 424 -20.73 0.47 17.23
CA GLU A 424 -20.84 -0.97 17.50
C GLU A 424 -20.87 -1.21 19.01
N ILE A 425 -21.98 -1.79 19.46
CA ILE A 425 -22.20 -2.15 20.86
C ILE A 425 -21.79 -3.63 21.03
N PRO A 426 -20.80 -3.96 21.87
CA PRO A 426 -20.45 -5.35 22.18
C PRO A 426 -21.66 -6.06 22.81
N ASN A 427 -21.89 -7.33 22.46
CA ASN A 427 -22.94 -8.17 23.07
C ASN A 427 -24.39 -7.64 22.94
N LEU A 428 -24.73 -6.92 21.85
CA LEU A 428 -26.13 -6.79 21.50
C LEU A 428 -26.66 -8.19 21.14
N LEU A 429 -27.25 -8.88 22.11
CA LEU A 429 -28.12 -10.02 21.86
C LEU A 429 -29.07 -9.57 20.76
N SER A 430 -29.03 -10.27 19.62
CA SER A 430 -30.02 -10.12 18.57
C SER A 430 -31.38 -10.32 19.22
N SER A 431 -32.08 -9.23 19.51
CA SER A 431 -33.47 -9.29 19.95
C SER A 431 -34.35 -9.58 18.72
N PRO A 432 -35.45 -10.31 18.94
CA PRO A 432 -35.97 -11.35 18.05
C PRO A 432 -36.53 -10.90 16.70
#